data_AF-A0A7V9FM77-F1
#
_entry.id   AF-A0A7V9FM77-F1
#
_cell.length_a   1.000
_cell.length_b   1.000
_cell.length_c   1.000
_cell.angle_alpha   90.00
_cell.angle_beta   90.00
_cell.angle_gamma   90.00
#
_symmetry.space_group_name_H-M   'P 1'
#
loop_
_entity.id
_entity.type
_entity.pdbx_description
1 polymer ?
#
loop_
_entity_poly.entity_id
_entity_poly.type
_entity_poly.pdbx_seq_one_letter_code
_entity_poly.pdbx_strand_id
1 'polypeptide(L)'
;MDSDLTTQLERLRDDLRSVQLELDVPGAVEARRARDDVIAQVDDYVLPRLRQMDAPALIVVGGSTGAGKSTLVNSLVGAVVSPAGVLRPTTRAPVLACNPDDVRWFEDDRILPGLPRISGGGGGPGMLELVSTAALPEGLALLDSPDIDSVLAENRVFANQLLAAADGWLFVTTAARYADAVPWEFLRSARERGTALSIVLNRVPADADREVPTHLKQMLAAEQLGDCDVLVVPEVQLHHELLPADALWPVRAWLDGLAVDAYARAALVRRTLRGALASLPVRAAAVERAAVEQLSAAAELRAEADAAYAEALREVEGALRSGSLLRGEVLARWHEVVGTGDVTRALES
;
A
#
# COMPACT_ATOMS: atom_id res chain seq x y z
N MET A 1 -29.19 0.18 10.15
CA MET A 1 -28.73 0.83 8.90
C MET A 1 -27.31 0.38 8.57
N ASP A 2 -26.43 0.23 9.56
CA ASP A 2 -25.04 -0.23 9.33
C ASP A 2 -24.89 -1.65 8.80
N SER A 3 -25.78 -2.60 9.15
CA SER A 3 -25.63 -4.00 8.70
C SER A 3 -25.71 -4.16 7.19
N ASP A 4 -26.56 -3.39 6.51
CA ASP A 4 -26.67 -3.45 5.05
C ASP A 4 -25.39 -2.91 4.39
N LEU A 5 -24.87 -1.77 4.86
CA LEU A 5 -23.62 -1.21 4.36
C LEU A 5 -22.43 -2.17 4.54
N THR A 6 -22.29 -2.78 5.72
CA THR A 6 -21.26 -3.79 5.98
C THR A 6 -21.37 -4.95 5.00
N THR A 7 -22.58 -5.46 4.74
CA THR A 7 -22.79 -6.54 3.76
C THR A 7 -22.45 -6.10 2.33
N GLN A 8 -22.79 -4.87 1.92
CA GLN A 8 -22.40 -4.37 0.59
C GLN A 8 -20.88 -4.24 0.45
N LEU A 9 -20.19 -3.80 1.50
CA LEU A 9 -18.73 -3.67 1.52
C LEU A 9 -18.03 -5.04 1.47
N GLU A 10 -18.56 -6.03 2.20
CA GLU A 10 -18.08 -7.42 2.14
C GLU A 10 -18.25 -8.00 0.74
N ARG A 11 -19.40 -7.77 0.09
CA ARG A 11 -19.63 -8.15 -1.31
C ARG A 11 -18.66 -7.48 -2.27
N LEU A 12 -18.49 -6.15 -2.17
CA LEU A 12 -17.53 -5.42 -3.02
C LEU A 12 -16.11 -6.00 -2.89
N ARG A 13 -15.67 -6.28 -1.66
CA ARG A 13 -14.38 -6.90 -1.41
C ARG A 13 -14.28 -8.27 -2.06
N ASP A 14 -15.28 -9.11 -1.89
CA ASP A 14 -15.27 -10.49 -2.42
C ASP A 14 -15.32 -10.49 -3.96
N ASP A 15 -16.09 -9.58 -4.56
CA ASP A 15 -16.12 -9.35 -6.00
C ASP A 15 -14.73 -8.92 -6.50
N LEU A 16 -14.09 -7.94 -5.85
CA LEU A 16 -12.74 -7.50 -6.22
C LEU A 16 -11.69 -8.62 -6.08
N ARG A 17 -11.78 -9.46 -5.05
CA ARG A 17 -10.91 -10.64 -4.88
C ARG A 17 -11.07 -11.65 -6.00
N SER A 18 -12.26 -11.75 -6.59
CA SER A 18 -12.53 -12.64 -7.72
C SER A 18 -11.98 -12.13 -9.06
N VAL A 19 -11.64 -10.84 -9.17
CA VAL A 19 -11.11 -10.25 -10.40
C VAL A 19 -9.68 -10.71 -10.66
N GLN A 20 -9.51 -11.52 -11.71
CA GLN A 20 -8.23 -12.00 -12.20
C GLN A 20 -7.70 -11.08 -13.32
N LEU A 21 -6.54 -10.47 -13.09
CA LEU A 21 -5.86 -9.58 -14.03
C LEU A 21 -4.55 -10.24 -14.48
N GLU A 22 -4.63 -11.39 -15.12
CA GLU A 22 -3.47 -12.28 -15.37
C GLU A 22 -2.63 -11.88 -16.57
N LEU A 23 -3.22 -11.30 -17.61
CA LEU A 23 -2.50 -10.92 -18.82
C LEU A 23 -1.61 -9.70 -18.54
N ASP A 24 -0.37 -9.73 -19.04
CA ASP A 24 0.56 -8.60 -18.95
C ASP A 24 0.31 -7.60 -20.08
N VAL A 25 -0.85 -6.96 -20.03
CA VAL A 25 -1.23 -5.82 -20.88
C VAL A 25 -0.73 -4.50 -20.25
N PRO A 26 -0.59 -3.42 -21.02
CA PRO A 26 -0.27 -2.10 -20.47
C PRO A 26 -1.22 -1.73 -19.32
N GLY A 27 -0.67 -1.33 -18.16
CA GLY A 27 -1.47 -0.95 -16.98
C GLY A 27 -1.87 -2.10 -16.05
N ALA A 28 -1.53 -3.37 -16.36
CA ALA A 28 -1.92 -4.52 -15.54
C ALA A 28 -1.34 -4.45 -14.11
N VAL A 29 -0.11 -3.97 -13.95
CA VAL A 29 0.54 -3.87 -12.62
C VAL A 29 -0.18 -2.82 -11.75
N GLU A 30 -0.50 -1.67 -12.32
CA GLU A 30 -1.24 -0.59 -11.66
C GLU A 30 -2.65 -1.04 -11.29
N ALA A 31 -3.32 -1.78 -12.17
CA ALA A 31 -4.65 -2.31 -11.91
C ALA A 31 -4.67 -3.36 -10.79
N ARG A 32 -3.68 -4.27 -10.76
CA ARG A 32 -3.48 -5.24 -9.66
C ARG A 32 -3.28 -4.51 -8.33
N ARG A 33 -2.41 -3.50 -8.29
CA ARG A 33 -2.19 -2.66 -7.10
C ARG A 33 -3.47 -1.94 -6.67
N ALA A 34 -4.19 -1.31 -7.60
CA ALA A 34 -5.43 -0.61 -7.29
C ALA A 34 -6.49 -1.56 -6.69
N ARG A 35 -6.62 -2.78 -7.23
CA ARG A 35 -7.50 -3.83 -6.69
C ARG A 35 -7.09 -4.20 -5.26
N ASP A 36 -5.82 -4.53 -5.06
CA ASP A 36 -5.30 -4.98 -3.76
C ASP A 36 -5.41 -3.87 -2.71
N ASP A 37 -5.13 -2.62 -3.07
CA ASP A 37 -5.26 -1.47 -2.17
C ASP A 37 -6.72 -1.17 -1.78
N VAL A 38 -7.70 -1.44 -2.65
CA VAL A 38 -9.12 -1.30 -2.31
C VAL A 38 -9.55 -2.42 -1.36
N ILE A 39 -9.13 -3.66 -1.63
CA ILE A 39 -9.39 -4.81 -0.74
C ILE A 39 -8.81 -4.53 0.65
N ALA A 40 -7.53 -4.13 0.71
CA ALA A 40 -6.85 -3.81 1.95
C ALA A 40 -7.54 -2.67 2.71
N GLN A 41 -7.97 -1.60 2.02
CA GLN A 41 -8.69 -0.51 2.69
C GLN A 41 -10.03 -0.98 3.29
N VAL A 42 -10.74 -1.89 2.63
CA VAL A 42 -12.00 -2.45 3.14
C VAL A 42 -11.75 -3.36 4.34
N ASP A 43 -10.78 -4.27 4.26
CA ASP A 43 -10.47 -5.25 5.31
C ASP A 43 -9.77 -4.64 6.53
N ASP A 44 -8.80 -3.75 6.32
CA ASP A 44 -7.92 -3.27 7.39
C ASP A 44 -8.45 -2.01 8.08
N TYR A 45 -9.32 -1.24 7.40
CA TYR A 45 -9.86 0.02 7.93
C TYR A 45 -11.38 0.06 7.97
N VAL A 46 -12.05 0.01 6.82
CA VAL A 46 -13.48 0.38 6.72
C VAL A 46 -14.37 -0.59 7.51
N LEU A 47 -14.23 -1.91 7.31
CA LEU A 47 -15.02 -2.91 8.02
C LEU A 47 -14.68 -2.94 9.53
N PRO A 48 -13.41 -2.99 9.96
CA PRO A 48 -13.04 -2.87 11.37
C PRO A 48 -13.65 -1.65 12.05
N ARG A 49 -13.49 -0.47 11.44
CA ARG A 49 -13.93 0.78 12.03
C ARG A 49 -15.45 0.90 12.09
N LEU A 50 -16.18 0.44 11.08
CA LEU A 50 -17.66 0.38 11.11
C LEU A 50 -18.18 -0.55 12.21
N ARG A 51 -17.49 -1.66 12.47
CA ARG A 51 -17.86 -2.60 13.54
C ARG A 51 -17.56 -2.05 14.92
N GLN A 52 -16.58 -1.15 15.04
CA GLN A 52 -16.10 -0.61 16.33
C GLN A 52 -15.84 0.89 16.23
N MET A 53 -16.93 1.66 16.08
CA MET A 53 -16.86 3.13 16.01
C MET A 53 -16.34 3.77 17.29
N ASP A 54 -16.52 3.11 18.44
CA ASP A 54 -16.09 3.62 19.76
C ASP A 54 -14.64 3.26 20.11
N ALA A 55 -13.95 2.49 19.26
CA ALA A 55 -12.55 2.17 19.47
C ALA A 55 -11.67 3.43 19.41
N PRO A 56 -10.53 3.46 20.13
CA PRO A 56 -9.58 4.57 20.08
C PRO A 56 -9.19 4.94 18.64
N ALA A 57 -8.94 6.22 18.40
CA ALA A 57 -8.47 6.67 17.10
C ALA A 57 -6.99 6.29 16.94
N LEU A 58 -6.68 5.58 15.87
CA LEU A 58 -5.35 5.14 15.51
C LEU A 58 -4.68 6.21 14.65
N ILE A 59 -3.64 6.83 15.21
CA ILE A 59 -2.79 7.79 14.52
C ILE A 59 -1.49 7.10 14.12
N VAL A 60 -1.24 6.97 12.82
CA VAL A 60 -0.01 6.37 12.31
C VAL A 60 1.01 7.47 12.03
N VAL A 61 2.19 7.33 12.62
CA VAL A 61 3.34 8.20 12.43
C VAL A 61 4.15 7.67 11.25
N GLY A 62 3.99 8.32 10.09
CA GLY A 62 4.64 7.97 8.83
C GLY A 62 5.63 9.05 8.37
N GLY A 63 6.48 8.76 7.40
CA GLY A 63 7.49 9.72 6.93
C GLY A 63 8.82 9.11 6.54
N SER A 64 9.70 9.93 5.96
CA SER A 64 10.98 9.51 5.39
C SER A 64 11.96 8.92 6.39
N THR A 65 12.90 8.14 5.86
CA THR A 65 14.02 7.55 6.58
C THR A 65 14.87 8.64 7.23
N GLY A 66 14.95 8.60 8.57
CA GLY A 66 15.74 9.54 9.36
C GLY A 66 15.06 10.89 9.62
N ALA A 67 13.76 11.03 9.32
CA ALA A 67 12.98 12.22 9.66
C ALA A 67 12.74 12.39 11.17
N GLY A 68 13.02 11.36 11.96
CA GLY A 68 12.90 11.40 13.43
C GLY A 68 11.57 10.87 13.98
N LYS A 69 10.87 10.00 13.25
CA LYS A 69 9.59 9.38 13.67
C LYS A 69 9.70 8.67 15.02
N SER A 70 10.62 7.72 15.15
CA SER A 70 10.80 6.97 16.40
C SER A 70 11.22 7.88 17.56
N THR A 71 12.05 8.90 17.31
CA THR A 71 12.39 9.92 18.32
C THR A 71 11.14 10.69 18.76
N LEU A 72 10.28 11.10 17.82
CA LEU A 72 9.02 11.77 18.12
C LEU A 72 8.09 10.87 18.94
N VAL A 73 7.89 9.62 18.53
CA VAL A 73 7.05 8.63 19.23
C VAL A 73 7.57 8.38 20.64
N ASN A 74 8.87 8.11 20.81
CA ASN A 74 9.48 7.93 22.12
C ASN A 74 9.28 9.13 23.03
N SER A 75 9.40 10.34 22.47
CA SER A 75 9.24 11.58 23.25
C SER A 75 7.78 11.78 23.68
N LEU A 76 6.81 11.39 22.84
CA LEU A 76 5.39 11.40 23.18
C LEU A 76 5.02 10.35 24.25
N VAL A 77 5.66 9.19 24.19
CA VAL A 77 5.50 8.09 25.15
C VAL A 77 6.25 8.36 26.46
N GLY A 78 7.28 9.20 26.42
CA GLY A 78 8.17 9.51 27.55
C GLY A 78 9.23 8.44 27.83
N ALA A 79 9.40 7.47 26.94
CA ALA A 79 10.36 6.38 27.08
C ALA A 79 10.85 5.92 25.70
N VAL A 80 12.06 5.35 25.65
CA VAL A 80 12.63 4.78 24.43
C VAL A 80 12.01 3.40 24.18
N VAL A 81 10.91 3.39 23.43
CA VAL A 81 10.12 2.18 23.11
C VAL A 81 10.34 1.74 21.66
N SER A 82 10.63 2.69 20.78
CA SER A 82 11.09 2.46 19.41
C SER A 82 12.51 3.00 19.29
N PRO A 83 13.57 2.17 19.46
CA PRO A 83 14.94 2.67 19.54
C PRO A 83 15.30 3.50 18.30
N ALA A 84 15.83 4.72 18.44
CA ALA A 84 16.21 5.54 17.29
C ALA A 84 17.52 4.99 16.67
N GLY A 85 17.45 4.37 15.49
CA GLY A 85 18.60 3.69 14.88
C GLY A 85 19.44 4.59 13.96
N VAL A 86 20.76 4.59 14.16
CA VAL A 86 21.76 5.19 13.23
C VAL A 86 22.12 4.24 12.07
N LEU A 87 21.90 2.93 12.23
CA LEU A 87 22.20 1.89 11.23
C LEU A 87 20.98 1.65 10.31
N ARG A 88 21.14 2.01 9.03
CA ARG A 88 20.13 1.80 7.97
C ARG A 88 20.49 0.55 7.13
N PRO A 89 19.50 -0.21 6.62
CA PRO A 89 18.12 -0.39 7.08
C PRO A 89 18.04 -1.67 7.93
N THR A 90 17.60 -1.59 9.19
CA THR A 90 17.27 -2.79 9.98
C THR A 90 15.76 -2.95 10.05
N THR A 91 15.27 -4.14 9.71
CA THR A 91 13.84 -4.50 9.78
C THR A 91 13.42 -4.48 11.25
N ARG A 92 12.52 -3.55 11.63
CA ARG A 92 12.04 -3.40 13.02
C ARG A 92 10.54 -3.56 13.07
N ALA A 93 10.05 -4.17 14.15
CA ALA A 93 8.64 -4.26 14.43
C ALA A 93 8.07 -2.84 14.62
N PRO A 94 6.96 -2.46 13.97
CA PRO A 94 6.22 -1.26 14.31
C PRO A 94 5.77 -1.32 15.77
N VAL A 95 5.75 -0.15 16.41
CA VAL A 95 5.36 -0.01 17.82
C VAL A 95 4.02 0.71 17.88
N LEU A 96 3.01 0.07 18.49
CA LEU A 96 1.74 0.70 18.82
C LEU A 96 1.73 1.04 20.31
N ALA A 97 1.74 2.34 20.59
CA ALA A 97 1.61 2.89 21.93
C ALA A 97 0.17 3.36 22.19
N CYS A 98 -0.42 2.94 23.30
CA CYS A 98 -1.77 3.35 23.71
C CYS A 98 -1.85 3.55 25.23
N ASN A 99 -2.95 4.16 25.69
CA ASN A 99 -3.24 4.25 27.12
C ASN A 99 -3.53 2.85 27.71
N PRO A 100 -3.11 2.53 28.95
CA PRO A 100 -3.43 1.26 29.61
C PRO A 100 -4.92 0.87 29.58
N ASP A 101 -5.83 1.85 29.68
CA ASP A 101 -7.28 1.61 29.68
C ASP A 101 -7.83 1.24 28.28
N ASP A 102 -7.03 1.48 27.23
CA ASP A 102 -7.37 1.21 25.84
C ASP A 102 -6.73 -0.07 25.29
N VAL A 103 -5.83 -0.71 26.03
CA VAL A 103 -5.05 -1.89 25.58
C VAL A 103 -5.93 -2.98 24.98
N ARG A 104 -7.09 -3.25 25.62
CA ARG A 104 -8.07 -4.28 25.18
C ARG A 104 -8.56 -4.14 23.73
N TRP A 105 -8.43 -2.97 23.13
CA TRP A 105 -8.83 -2.71 21.73
C TRP A 105 -7.79 -3.19 20.72
N PHE A 106 -6.54 -3.34 21.16
CA PHE A 106 -5.37 -3.63 20.31
C PHE A 106 -4.76 -5.02 20.57
N GLU A 107 -5.25 -5.74 21.58
CA GLU A 107 -4.78 -7.08 21.94
C GLU A 107 -5.15 -8.17 20.91
N ASP A 108 -6.23 -7.98 20.16
CA ASP A 108 -6.74 -8.95 19.19
C ASP A 108 -6.79 -8.38 17.76
N ASP A 109 -7.39 -9.13 16.84
CA ASP A 109 -7.45 -8.79 15.41
C ASP A 109 -8.53 -7.75 15.06
N ARG A 110 -9.12 -7.06 16.05
CA ARG A 110 -10.18 -6.06 15.79
C ARG A 110 -9.68 -4.83 15.04
N ILE A 111 -8.48 -4.38 15.37
CA ILE A 111 -7.82 -3.22 14.77
C ILE A 111 -6.53 -3.73 14.16
N LEU A 112 -6.27 -3.44 12.88
CA LEU A 112 -5.16 -4.01 12.11
C LEU A 112 -5.21 -5.56 12.03
N PRO A 113 -6.28 -6.15 11.46
CA PRO A 113 -6.39 -7.61 11.35
C PRO A 113 -5.19 -8.22 10.63
N GLY A 114 -4.76 -9.41 11.05
CA GLY A 114 -3.68 -10.15 10.37
C GLY A 114 -2.24 -9.76 10.76
N LEU A 115 -2.05 -8.86 11.74
CA LEU A 115 -0.72 -8.50 12.29
C LEU A 115 -0.47 -9.08 13.68
N PRO A 116 0.25 -10.20 13.82
CA PRO A 116 0.49 -10.81 15.13
C PRO A 116 1.06 -9.80 16.15
N ARG A 117 0.49 -9.83 17.37
CA ARG A 117 0.87 -8.91 18.45
C ARG A 117 1.88 -9.54 19.38
N ILE A 118 2.81 -8.74 19.85
CA ILE A 118 3.73 -9.10 20.93
C ILE A 118 3.80 -7.99 21.97
N SER A 119 3.94 -8.38 23.24
CA SER A 119 4.12 -7.45 24.35
C SER A 119 5.41 -7.80 25.10
N GLY A 120 6.11 -6.78 25.61
CA GLY A 120 7.28 -6.97 26.48
C GLY A 120 8.65 -7.08 25.78
N GLY A 121 8.76 -6.60 24.54
CA GLY A 121 10.01 -6.58 23.77
C GLY A 121 10.38 -7.92 23.14
N GLY A 122 10.95 -7.88 21.93
CA GLY A 122 11.36 -9.07 21.18
C GLY A 122 10.56 -9.34 19.90
N GLY A 123 9.82 -8.34 19.40
CA GLY A 123 9.12 -8.42 18.13
C GLY A 123 10.07 -8.60 16.94
N GLY A 124 9.66 -9.47 16.02
CA GLY A 124 10.33 -9.70 14.74
C GLY A 124 9.66 -8.93 13.59
N PRO A 125 10.24 -8.99 12.39
CA PRO A 125 9.61 -8.48 11.17
C PRO A 125 8.17 -8.98 11.01
N GLY A 126 7.25 -8.09 10.67
CA GLY A 126 5.83 -8.43 10.44
C GLY A 126 4.98 -8.62 11.71
N MET A 127 5.52 -8.33 12.89
CA MET A 127 4.76 -8.30 14.14
C MET A 127 4.58 -6.87 14.65
N LEU A 128 3.49 -6.62 15.37
CA LEU A 128 3.20 -5.35 16.04
C LEU A 128 3.60 -5.43 17.51
N GLU A 129 4.49 -4.54 17.96
CA GLU A 129 4.84 -4.42 19.37
C GLU A 129 3.86 -3.49 20.09
N LEU A 130 3.15 -4.04 21.08
CA LEU A 130 2.18 -3.30 21.88
C LEU A 130 2.83 -2.72 23.14
N VAL A 131 2.69 -1.41 23.31
CA VAL A 131 3.22 -0.65 24.44
C VAL A 131 2.07 0.11 25.10
N SER A 132 1.90 -0.06 26.40
CA SER A 132 0.97 0.73 27.19
C SER A 132 1.70 1.84 27.96
N THR A 133 1.16 3.06 27.93
CA THR A 133 1.74 4.20 28.64
C THR A 133 0.67 5.18 29.09
N ALA A 134 0.74 5.64 30.34
CA ALA A 134 -0.13 6.69 30.85
C ALA A 134 0.24 8.09 30.29
N ALA A 135 1.35 8.20 29.55
CA ALA A 135 1.70 9.45 28.88
C ALA A 135 0.74 9.78 27.72
N LEU A 136 0.16 8.76 27.08
CA LEU A 136 -0.83 8.97 26.03
C LEU A 136 -2.23 9.10 26.63
N PRO A 137 -3.04 10.04 26.12
CA PRO A 137 -4.40 10.21 26.61
C PRO A 137 -5.30 9.05 26.13
N GLU A 138 -6.35 8.77 26.90
CA GLU A 138 -7.38 7.79 26.54
C GLU A 138 -8.07 8.16 25.22
N GLY A 139 -8.50 7.13 24.48
CA GLY A 139 -9.18 7.24 23.20
C GLY A 139 -8.25 7.51 22.02
N LEU A 140 -6.92 7.55 22.21
CA LEU A 140 -5.93 7.66 21.13
C LEU A 140 -4.89 6.54 21.21
N ALA A 141 -4.42 6.09 20.04
CA ALA A 141 -3.26 5.25 19.91
C ALA A 141 -2.29 5.82 18.86
N LEU A 142 -1.00 5.73 19.14
CA LEU A 142 0.07 6.12 18.22
C LEU A 142 0.75 4.87 17.69
N LEU A 143 1.00 4.82 16.38
CA LEU A 143 1.73 3.73 15.76
C LEU A 143 2.96 4.26 15.02
N ASP A 144 4.15 3.83 15.40
CA ASP A 144 5.39 4.12 14.67
C ASP A 144 5.50 3.17 13.48
N SER A 145 5.36 3.69 12.25
CA SER A 145 5.45 2.87 11.05
C SER A 145 6.90 2.77 10.54
N PRO A 146 7.25 1.71 9.80
CA PRO A 146 8.47 1.68 9.01
C PRO A 146 8.55 2.89 8.05
N ASP A 147 9.77 3.17 7.56
CA ASP A 147 9.99 4.25 6.61
C ASP A 147 9.29 3.98 5.28
N ILE A 148 8.54 4.97 4.78
CA ILE A 148 7.83 4.89 3.50
C ILE A 148 8.77 4.80 2.29
N ASP A 149 9.98 5.36 2.43
CA ASP A 149 11.05 5.37 1.43
C ASP A 149 12.12 4.30 1.72
N SER A 150 11.77 3.28 2.52
CA SER A 150 12.69 2.19 2.81
C SER A 150 13.15 1.48 1.54
N VAL A 151 14.43 1.11 1.45
CA VAL A 151 14.96 0.32 0.33
C VAL A 151 14.40 -1.11 0.32
N LEU A 152 14.03 -1.64 1.48
CA LEU A 152 13.43 -2.96 1.63
C LEU A 152 11.96 -2.91 1.20
N ALA A 153 11.60 -3.71 0.19
CA ALA A 153 10.24 -3.73 -0.36
C ALA A 153 9.20 -4.13 0.69
N GLU A 154 9.53 -5.11 1.55
CA GLU A 154 8.68 -5.58 2.65
C GLU A 154 8.31 -4.44 3.61
N ASN A 155 9.27 -3.57 3.96
CA ASN A 155 9.01 -2.42 4.83
C ASN A 155 8.08 -1.40 4.17
N ARG A 156 8.22 -1.17 2.86
CA ARG A 156 7.32 -0.24 2.14
C ARG A 156 5.90 -0.77 2.07
N VAL A 157 5.74 -2.07 1.78
CA VAL A 157 4.43 -2.73 1.79
C VAL A 157 3.81 -2.64 3.18
N PHE A 158 4.61 -2.91 4.22
CA PHE A 158 4.12 -2.88 5.58
C PHE A 158 3.76 -1.46 6.05
N ALA A 159 4.59 -0.46 5.73
CA ALA A 159 4.27 0.94 6.00
C ALA A 159 2.96 1.36 5.32
N ASN A 160 2.75 0.97 4.05
CA ASN A 160 1.51 1.24 3.33
C ASN A 160 0.29 0.60 3.98
N GLN A 161 0.40 -0.65 4.42
CA GLN A 161 -0.69 -1.35 5.11
C GLN A 161 -1.08 -0.62 6.41
N LEU A 162 -0.10 -0.29 7.25
CA LEU A 162 -0.33 0.42 8.50
C LEU A 162 -1.00 1.79 8.26
N LEU A 163 -0.47 2.53 7.29
CA LEU A 163 -1.01 3.81 6.88
C LEU A 163 -2.45 3.69 6.34
N ALA A 164 -2.78 2.63 5.59
CA ALA A 164 -4.14 2.41 5.09
C ALA A 164 -5.17 2.15 6.20
N ALA A 165 -4.72 1.65 7.35
CA ALA A 165 -5.56 1.31 8.50
C ALA A 165 -5.78 2.45 9.51
N ALA A 166 -5.19 3.62 9.29
CA ALA A 166 -5.20 4.73 10.23
C ALA A 166 -6.44 5.61 10.14
N ASP A 167 -6.93 6.12 11.27
CA ASP A 167 -7.91 7.22 11.31
C ASP A 167 -7.26 8.57 11.03
N GLY A 168 -5.96 8.69 11.27
CA GLY A 168 -5.20 9.91 11.02
C GLY A 168 -3.73 9.63 10.80
N TRP A 169 -3.10 10.45 9.96
CA TRP A 169 -1.68 10.37 9.66
C TRP A 169 -0.96 11.55 10.29
N LEU A 170 0.11 11.24 11.02
CA LEU A 170 1.08 12.22 11.48
C LEU A 170 2.35 12.07 10.64
N PHE A 171 2.43 12.82 9.54
CA PHE A 171 3.51 12.71 8.58
C PHE A 171 4.72 13.54 9.01
N VAL A 172 5.82 12.88 9.34
CA VAL A 172 7.05 13.51 9.80
C VAL A 172 8.02 13.71 8.64
N THR A 173 8.41 14.96 8.42
CA THR A 173 9.49 15.35 7.52
C THR A 173 10.47 16.29 8.23
N THR A 174 11.54 16.72 7.56
CA THR A 174 12.51 17.67 8.13
C THR A 174 12.60 18.95 7.31
N ALA A 175 13.13 20.02 7.91
CA ALA A 175 13.40 21.27 7.19
C ALA A 175 14.31 21.09 5.96
N ALA A 176 15.14 20.03 5.93
CA ALA A 176 16.00 19.71 4.81
C ALA A 176 15.36 18.83 3.72
N ARG A 177 14.24 18.15 4.02
CA ARG A 177 13.64 17.10 3.15
C ARG A 177 12.14 17.29 2.87
N TYR A 178 11.52 18.36 3.36
CA TYR A 178 10.08 18.60 3.16
C TYR A 178 9.68 18.74 1.68
N ALA A 179 10.62 19.04 0.80
CA ALA A 179 10.40 19.17 -0.65
C ALA A 179 10.80 17.92 -1.46
N ASP A 180 11.20 16.82 -0.82
CA ASP A 180 11.61 15.58 -1.51
C ASP A 180 10.42 14.92 -2.22
N ALA A 181 10.57 14.57 -3.50
CA ALA A 181 9.45 14.10 -4.33
C ALA A 181 8.75 12.83 -3.82
N VAL A 182 9.50 11.85 -3.30
CA VAL A 182 8.95 10.54 -2.86
C VAL A 182 7.90 10.72 -1.76
N PRO A 183 8.18 11.41 -0.63
CA PRO A 183 7.17 11.86 0.33
C PRO A 183 5.86 12.40 -0.24
N TRP A 184 5.95 13.26 -1.27
CA TRP A 184 4.77 13.90 -1.85
C TRP A 184 3.85 12.91 -2.59
N GLU A 185 4.38 11.81 -3.13
CA GLU A 185 3.56 10.73 -3.70
C GLU A 185 2.69 10.06 -2.64
N PHE A 186 3.22 9.88 -1.43
CA PHE A 186 2.46 9.35 -0.29
C PHE A 186 1.40 10.33 0.19
N LEU A 187 1.70 11.62 0.26
CA LEU A 187 0.72 12.66 0.62
C LEU A 187 -0.44 12.71 -0.37
N ARG A 188 -0.15 12.63 -1.68
CA ARG A 188 -1.17 12.53 -2.74
C ARG A 188 -2.02 11.27 -2.58
N SER A 189 -1.40 10.13 -2.29
CA SER A 189 -2.11 8.87 -2.06
C SER A 189 -3.01 8.93 -0.81
N ALA A 190 -2.58 9.61 0.25
CA ALA A 190 -3.39 9.82 1.46
C ALA A 190 -4.64 10.67 1.17
N ARG A 191 -4.45 11.74 0.38
CA ARG A 191 -5.53 12.61 -0.10
C ARG A 191 -6.56 11.83 -0.92
N GLU A 192 -6.10 11.01 -1.86
CA GLU A 192 -6.97 10.19 -2.72
C GLU A 192 -7.80 9.17 -1.94
N ARG A 193 -7.26 8.65 -0.82
CA ARG A 193 -7.98 7.77 0.11
C ARG A 193 -8.88 8.53 1.10
N GLY A 194 -8.78 9.85 1.16
CA GLY A 194 -9.53 10.68 2.10
C GLY A 194 -9.07 10.55 3.55
N THR A 195 -7.82 10.12 3.79
CA THR A 195 -7.27 10.00 5.15
C THR A 195 -6.95 11.38 5.71
N ALA A 196 -7.28 11.59 6.99
CA ALA A 196 -6.93 12.84 7.66
C ALA A 196 -5.42 12.91 7.87
N LEU A 197 -4.83 14.07 7.58
CA LEU A 197 -3.39 14.26 7.50
C LEU A 197 -2.97 15.50 8.30
N SER A 198 -1.94 15.34 9.11
CA SER A 198 -1.21 16.42 9.78
C SER A 198 0.28 16.23 9.54
N ILE A 199 1.01 17.33 9.36
CA ILE A 199 2.44 17.32 9.03
C ILE A 199 3.24 17.76 10.26
N VAL A 200 4.24 16.98 10.64
CA VAL A 200 5.28 17.39 11.56
C VAL A 200 6.51 17.81 10.76
N LEU A 201 6.83 19.09 10.80
CA LEU A 201 8.05 19.62 10.25
C LEU A 201 9.12 19.62 11.35
N ASN A 202 9.96 18.60 11.35
CA ASN A 202 10.96 18.35 12.37
C ASN A 202 12.30 19.03 12.08
N ARG A 203 13.09 19.25 13.13
CA ARG A 203 14.44 19.83 13.06
C ARG A 203 14.46 21.12 12.26
N VAL A 204 13.60 22.08 12.61
CA VAL A 204 13.60 23.41 11.99
C VAL A 204 14.70 24.27 12.61
N PRO A 205 15.70 24.71 11.83
CA PRO A 205 16.73 25.63 12.29
C PRO A 205 16.13 26.97 12.74
N ALA A 206 16.77 27.63 13.71
CA ALA A 206 16.27 28.89 14.26
C ALA A 206 16.24 30.03 13.23
N ASP A 207 17.13 30.01 12.24
CA ASP A 207 17.18 30.98 11.13
C ASP A 207 16.16 30.70 10.02
N ALA A 208 15.46 29.56 10.07
CA ALA A 208 14.51 29.10 9.07
C ALA A 208 13.08 28.87 9.64
N ASP A 209 12.84 29.29 10.88
CA ASP A 209 11.62 29.08 11.66
C ASP A 209 10.35 29.66 11.02
N ARG A 210 10.50 30.66 10.14
CA ARG A 210 9.39 31.30 9.40
C ARG A 210 9.34 30.89 7.94
N GLU A 211 10.48 30.86 7.26
CA GLU A 211 10.55 30.67 5.81
C GLU A 211 10.14 29.24 5.40
N VAL A 212 10.70 28.23 6.08
CA VAL A 212 10.47 26.83 5.71
C VAL A 212 9.02 26.40 5.99
N PRO A 213 8.41 26.65 7.17
CA PRO A 213 7.00 26.32 7.37
C PRO A 213 6.07 27.07 6.42
N THR A 214 6.40 28.32 6.06
CA THR A 214 5.60 29.11 5.12
C THR A 214 5.64 28.49 3.72
N HIS A 215 6.83 28.13 3.23
CA HIS A 215 6.97 27.48 1.94
C HIS A 215 6.29 26.10 1.91
N LEU A 216 6.44 25.28 2.96
CA LEU A 216 5.73 24.01 3.07
C LEU A 216 4.20 24.19 3.00
N LYS A 217 3.64 25.18 3.70
CA LYS A 217 2.19 25.49 3.63
C LYS A 217 1.74 25.87 2.21
N GLN A 218 2.57 26.63 1.48
CA GLN A 218 2.29 26.96 0.08
C GLN A 218 2.28 25.71 -0.81
N MET A 219 3.26 24.82 -0.64
CA MET A 219 3.30 23.55 -1.38
C MET A 219 2.09 22.66 -1.05
N LEU A 220 1.71 22.56 0.23
CA LEU A 220 0.54 21.80 0.66
C LEU A 220 -0.75 22.37 0.04
N ALA A 221 -0.89 23.69 0.00
CA ALA A 221 -2.03 24.35 -0.63
C ALA A 221 -2.10 24.07 -2.14
N ALA A 222 -0.94 24.10 -2.84
CA ALA A 222 -0.87 23.77 -4.27
C ALA A 222 -1.32 22.32 -4.55
N GLU A 223 -1.07 21.42 -3.61
CA GLU A 223 -1.52 20.02 -3.63
C GLU A 223 -2.87 19.79 -2.93
N GLN A 224 -3.72 20.81 -2.77
CA GLN A 224 -5.06 20.64 -2.18
C GLN A 224 -5.04 19.99 -0.77
N LEU A 225 -3.93 20.18 -0.04
CA LEU A 225 -3.68 19.73 1.32
C LEU A 225 -3.56 20.92 2.29
N GLY A 226 -4.09 22.09 1.91
CA GLY A 226 -4.00 23.32 2.70
C GLY A 226 -4.68 23.27 4.06
N ASP A 227 -5.62 22.34 4.25
CA ASP A 227 -6.35 22.13 5.51
C ASP A 227 -5.57 21.27 6.53
N CYS A 228 -4.35 20.82 6.20
CA CYS A 228 -3.54 20.01 7.10
C CYS A 228 -2.86 20.89 8.16
N ASP A 229 -2.85 20.43 9.40
CA ASP A 229 -2.05 21.06 10.45
C ASP A 229 -0.56 20.94 10.13
N VAL A 230 0.20 22.02 10.32
CA VAL A 230 1.68 21.99 10.23
C VAL A 230 2.25 22.27 11.61
N LEU A 231 2.73 21.20 12.25
CA LEU A 231 3.28 21.17 13.60
C LEU A 231 4.80 21.30 13.49
N VAL A 232 5.33 22.43 13.92
CA VAL A 232 6.76 22.75 13.79
C VAL A 232 7.51 22.29 15.04
N VAL A 233 8.54 21.45 14.87
CA VAL A 233 9.44 21.04 15.95
C VAL A 233 10.83 21.62 15.68
N PRO A 234 11.35 22.49 16.56
CA PRO A 234 12.65 23.14 16.35
C PRO A 234 13.79 22.13 16.41
N GLU A 235 14.91 22.46 15.77
CA GLU A 235 16.15 21.70 15.93
C GLU A 235 16.76 21.95 17.31
N VAL A 236 16.79 20.91 18.15
CA VAL A 236 17.26 20.97 19.53
C VAL A 236 18.12 19.75 19.87
N GLN A 237 18.94 19.89 20.91
CA GLN A 237 19.67 18.76 21.48
C GLN A 237 18.72 17.85 22.25
N LEU A 238 18.86 16.54 22.05
CA LEU A 238 18.04 15.54 22.75
C LEU A 238 18.54 15.34 24.19
N HIS A 239 17.63 15.08 25.11
CA HIS A 239 17.92 14.67 26.49
C HIS A 239 17.53 13.22 26.67
N HIS A 240 18.49 12.33 26.95
CA HIS A 240 18.26 10.88 27.05
C HIS A 240 17.54 10.31 25.81
N GLU A 241 17.96 10.73 24.61
CA GLU A 241 17.36 10.37 23.32
C GLU A 241 15.94 10.91 23.05
N LEU A 242 15.40 11.74 23.95
CA LEU A 242 14.07 12.34 23.84
C LEU A 242 14.12 13.83 23.52
N LEU A 243 13.07 14.32 22.86
CA LEU A 243 12.84 15.74 22.64
C LEU A 243 12.44 16.42 23.96
N PRO A 244 13.01 17.60 24.27
CA PRO A 244 12.53 18.48 25.33
C PRO A 244 11.02 18.78 25.20
N ALA A 245 10.34 18.97 26.34
CA ALA A 245 8.89 19.17 26.38
C ALA A 245 8.43 20.44 25.64
N ASP A 246 9.23 21.50 25.68
CA ASP A 246 8.99 22.77 24.97
C ASP A 246 9.08 22.58 23.44
N ALA A 247 10.05 21.81 22.95
CA ALA A 247 10.17 21.49 21.53
C ALA A 247 9.04 20.56 21.05
N LEU A 248 8.59 19.64 21.90
CA LEU A 248 7.52 18.69 21.60
C LEU A 248 6.11 19.30 21.71
N TRP A 249 5.98 20.45 22.39
CA TRP A 249 4.70 21.06 22.73
C TRP A 249 3.71 21.16 21.56
N PRO A 250 4.07 21.58 20.34
CA PRO A 250 3.11 21.70 19.24
C PRO A 250 2.43 20.37 18.88
N VAL A 251 3.19 19.27 18.92
CA VAL A 251 2.66 17.92 18.64
C VAL A 251 1.84 17.42 19.83
N ARG A 252 2.32 17.67 21.05
CA ARG A 252 1.61 17.29 22.27
C ARG A 252 0.25 17.99 22.40
N ALA A 253 0.22 19.30 22.21
CA ALA A 253 -0.99 20.11 22.27
C ALA A 253 -2.02 19.69 21.21
N TRP A 254 -1.57 19.30 20.01
CA TRP A 254 -2.44 18.76 18.96
C TRP A 254 -3.08 17.42 19.38
N LEU A 255 -2.28 16.49 19.92
CA LEU A 255 -2.80 15.21 20.42
C LEU A 255 -3.76 15.38 21.60
N ASP A 256 -3.39 16.22 22.58
CA ASP A 256 -4.23 16.48 23.75
C ASP A 256 -5.53 17.18 23.33
N GLY A 257 -5.49 18.07 22.33
CA GLY A 257 -6.69 18.69 21.75
C GLY A 257 -7.65 17.66 21.14
N LEU A 258 -7.13 16.67 20.41
CA LEU A 258 -7.93 15.56 19.88
C LEU A 258 -8.48 14.66 20.99
N ALA A 259 -7.75 14.46 22.07
CA ALA A 259 -8.19 13.57 23.15
C ALA A 259 -9.27 14.19 24.02
N VAL A 260 -9.09 15.46 24.43
CA VAL A 260 -10.03 16.20 25.29
C VAL A 260 -11.36 16.44 24.58
N ASP A 261 -11.32 16.70 23.27
CA ASP A 261 -12.53 16.90 22.48
C ASP A 261 -12.98 15.59 21.82
N ALA A 262 -13.85 14.87 22.51
CA ALA A 262 -14.49 13.66 21.99
C ALA A 262 -15.23 13.91 20.66
N TYR A 263 -15.74 15.13 20.43
CA TYR A 263 -16.37 15.50 19.17
C TYR A 263 -15.31 15.69 18.07
N ALA A 264 -14.17 16.34 18.36
CA ALA A 264 -13.07 16.45 17.40
C ALA A 264 -12.51 15.08 17.01
N ARG A 265 -12.32 14.18 17.98
CA ARG A 265 -11.91 12.79 17.71
C ARG A 265 -12.92 12.04 16.85
N ALA A 266 -14.20 12.10 17.21
CA ALA A 266 -15.26 11.48 16.41
C ALA A 266 -15.35 12.10 15.00
N ALA A 267 -15.11 13.40 14.87
CA ALA A 267 -15.09 14.11 13.59
C ALA A 267 -13.90 13.66 12.72
N LEU A 268 -12.72 13.45 13.30
CA LEU A 268 -11.55 12.88 12.62
C LEU A 268 -11.87 11.51 12.02
N VAL A 269 -12.32 10.57 12.86
CA VAL A 269 -12.69 9.21 12.44
C VAL A 269 -13.77 9.23 11.36
N ARG A 270 -14.84 10.02 11.56
CA ARG A 270 -15.94 10.14 10.58
C ARG A 270 -15.47 10.76 9.26
N ARG A 271 -14.59 11.76 9.30
CA ARG A 271 -14.01 12.38 8.11
C ARG A 271 -13.25 11.34 7.30
N THR A 272 -12.38 10.57 7.95
CA THR A 272 -11.56 9.56 7.27
C THR A 272 -12.38 8.37 6.79
N LEU A 273 -13.34 7.88 7.58
CA LEU A 273 -14.28 6.85 7.13
C LEU A 273 -15.11 7.31 5.94
N ARG A 274 -15.66 8.53 5.97
CA ARG A 274 -16.42 9.10 4.85
C ARG A 274 -15.54 9.28 3.61
N GLY A 275 -14.31 9.75 3.78
CA GLY A 275 -13.33 9.88 2.70
C GLY A 275 -13.01 8.53 2.05
N ALA A 276 -12.72 7.52 2.87
CA ALA A 276 -12.48 6.16 2.42
C ALA A 276 -13.67 5.63 1.62
N LEU A 277 -14.88 5.66 2.19
CA LEU A 277 -16.11 5.21 1.52
C LEU A 277 -16.39 5.96 0.21
N ALA A 278 -16.16 7.27 0.16
CA ALA A 278 -16.37 8.07 -1.04
C ALA A 278 -15.33 7.76 -2.14
N SER A 279 -14.13 7.30 -1.77
CA SER A 279 -13.08 6.94 -2.72
C SER A 279 -13.29 5.57 -3.39
N LEU A 280 -14.00 4.64 -2.72
CA LEU A 280 -14.15 3.25 -3.19
C LEU A 280 -14.76 3.14 -4.60
N PRO A 281 -15.85 3.82 -4.96
CA PRO A 281 -16.49 3.62 -6.26
C PRO A 281 -15.59 3.99 -7.45
N VAL A 282 -14.85 5.09 -7.35
CA VAL A 282 -13.95 5.55 -8.42
C VAL A 282 -12.81 4.56 -8.62
N ARG A 283 -12.27 4.03 -7.52
CA ARG A 283 -11.15 3.06 -7.55
C ARG A 283 -11.62 1.68 -8.01
N ALA A 284 -12.79 1.22 -7.56
CA ALA A 284 -13.41 -0.02 -8.04
C ALA A 284 -13.71 0.04 -9.54
N ALA A 285 -14.22 1.17 -10.04
CA ALA A 285 -14.45 1.36 -11.48
C ALA A 285 -13.16 1.35 -12.31
N ALA A 286 -12.01 1.72 -11.73
CA ALA A 286 -10.72 1.58 -12.40
C ALA A 286 -10.31 0.11 -12.56
N VAL A 287 -10.56 -0.72 -11.53
CA VAL A 287 -10.34 -2.17 -11.59
C VAL A 287 -11.29 -2.83 -12.59
N GLU A 288 -12.56 -2.43 -12.61
CA GLU A 288 -13.54 -2.89 -13.58
C GLU A 288 -13.10 -2.62 -15.03
N ARG A 289 -12.64 -1.39 -15.33
CA ARG A 289 -12.11 -1.05 -16.66
C ARG A 289 -10.94 -1.93 -17.06
N ALA A 290 -9.99 -2.14 -16.15
CA ALA A 290 -8.85 -3.02 -16.40
C ALA A 290 -9.28 -4.48 -16.63
N ALA A 291 -10.30 -4.96 -15.93
CA ALA A 291 -10.86 -6.29 -16.17
C ALA A 291 -11.51 -6.41 -17.56
N VAL A 292 -12.21 -5.38 -18.04
CA VAL A 292 -12.77 -5.34 -19.40
C VAL A 292 -11.66 -5.34 -20.46
N GLU A 293 -10.56 -4.61 -20.22
CA GLU A 293 -9.39 -4.61 -21.10
C GLU A 293 -8.73 -6.00 -21.17
N GLN A 294 -8.61 -6.70 -20.04
CA GLN A 294 -8.13 -8.09 -20.00
C GLN A 294 -9.00 -9.03 -20.83
N LEU A 295 -10.32 -8.92 -20.70
CA LEU A 295 -11.26 -9.75 -21.47
C LEU A 295 -11.14 -9.49 -22.97
N SER A 296 -10.98 -8.22 -23.36
CA SER A 296 -10.77 -7.83 -24.76
C SER A 296 -9.47 -8.41 -25.30
N ALA A 297 -8.36 -8.23 -24.57
CA ALA A 297 -7.05 -8.76 -24.96
C ALA A 297 -7.04 -10.30 -25.04
N ALA A 298 -7.72 -10.98 -24.10
CA ALA A 298 -7.85 -12.44 -24.13
C ALA A 298 -8.61 -12.92 -25.37
N ALA A 299 -9.67 -12.21 -25.76
CA ALA A 299 -10.45 -12.53 -26.95
C ALA A 299 -9.64 -12.33 -28.24
N GLU A 300 -8.86 -11.26 -28.32
CA GLU A 300 -7.96 -11.00 -29.46
C GLU A 300 -6.89 -12.08 -29.58
N LEU A 301 -6.18 -12.40 -28.49
CA LEU A 301 -5.15 -13.44 -28.47
C LEU A 301 -5.72 -14.81 -28.87
N ARG A 302 -6.94 -15.13 -28.42
CA ARG A 302 -7.61 -16.38 -28.82
C ARG A 302 -7.95 -16.39 -30.31
N ALA A 303 -8.47 -15.28 -30.83
CA ALA A 303 -8.80 -15.16 -32.25
C ALA A 303 -7.56 -15.27 -33.14
N GLU A 304 -6.43 -14.69 -32.73
CA GLU A 304 -5.14 -14.82 -33.43
C GLU A 304 -4.64 -16.26 -33.43
N ALA A 305 -4.70 -16.95 -32.28
CA ALA A 305 -4.32 -18.35 -32.18
C ALA A 305 -5.19 -19.23 -33.08
N ASP A 306 -6.52 -19.07 -33.02
CA ASP A 306 -7.47 -19.81 -33.84
C ASP A 306 -7.22 -19.58 -35.34
N ALA A 307 -6.94 -18.34 -35.73
CA ALA A 307 -6.60 -18.00 -37.11
C ALA A 307 -5.29 -18.64 -37.58
N ALA A 308 -4.25 -18.65 -36.73
CA ALA A 308 -2.96 -19.28 -37.04
C ALA A 308 -3.10 -20.81 -37.18
N TYR A 309 -3.86 -21.46 -36.29
CA TYR A 309 -4.14 -22.89 -36.40
C TYR A 309 -4.96 -23.23 -37.65
N ALA A 310 -5.97 -22.41 -37.97
CA ALA A 310 -6.77 -22.59 -39.17
C ALA A 310 -5.93 -22.45 -40.45
N GLU A 311 -4.99 -21.49 -40.49
CA GLU A 311 -4.08 -21.33 -41.62
C GLU A 311 -3.12 -22.50 -41.75
N ALA A 312 -2.47 -22.92 -40.66
CA ALA A 312 -1.59 -24.09 -40.66
C ALA A 312 -2.32 -25.37 -41.12
N LEU A 313 -3.58 -25.55 -40.71
CA LEU A 313 -4.39 -26.68 -41.16
C LEU A 313 -4.67 -26.60 -42.67
N ARG A 314 -5.01 -25.42 -43.19
CA ARG A 314 -5.20 -25.20 -44.64
C ARG A 314 -3.93 -25.50 -45.43
N GLU A 315 -2.76 -25.09 -44.94
CA GLU A 315 -1.47 -25.39 -45.57
C GLU A 315 -1.20 -26.90 -45.61
N VAL A 316 -1.41 -27.61 -44.49
CA VAL A 316 -1.24 -29.07 -44.41
C VAL A 316 -2.21 -29.79 -45.35
N GLU A 317 -3.48 -29.41 -45.36
CA GLU A 317 -4.48 -29.97 -46.29
C GLU A 317 -4.10 -29.72 -47.75
N GLY A 318 -3.61 -28.52 -48.07
CA GLY A 318 -3.10 -28.17 -49.40
C GLY A 318 -1.88 -29.02 -49.81
N ALA A 319 -0.93 -29.24 -48.89
CA ALA A 319 0.24 -30.08 -49.13
C ALA A 319 -0.15 -31.56 -49.34
N LEU A 320 -1.09 -32.09 -48.56
CA LEU A 320 -1.63 -33.44 -48.74
C LEU A 320 -2.35 -33.61 -50.07
N ARG A 321 -3.24 -32.68 -50.44
CA ARG A 321 -3.99 -32.73 -51.70
C ARG A 321 -3.12 -32.57 -52.94
N SER A 322 -2.07 -31.75 -52.87
CA SER A 322 -1.12 -31.56 -53.97
C SER A 322 -0.12 -32.71 -54.14
N GLY A 323 -0.09 -33.65 -53.19
CA GLY A 323 0.85 -34.77 -53.17
C GLY A 323 2.30 -34.37 -52.94
N SER A 324 2.57 -33.12 -52.54
CA SER A 324 3.93 -32.60 -52.35
C SER A 324 4.70 -33.36 -51.26
N LEU A 325 3.99 -33.82 -50.22
CA LEU A 325 4.55 -34.63 -49.13
C LEU A 325 4.95 -36.05 -49.58
N LEU A 326 4.27 -36.62 -50.57
CA LEU A 326 4.56 -37.96 -51.10
C LEU A 326 5.61 -37.94 -52.22
N ARG A 327 5.84 -36.79 -52.86
CA ARG A 327 6.82 -36.68 -53.96
C ARG A 327 8.23 -37.07 -53.54
N GLY A 328 8.66 -36.71 -52.33
CA GLY A 328 10.00 -37.05 -51.85
C GLY A 328 10.21 -38.55 -51.68
N GLU A 329 9.25 -39.24 -51.06
CA GLU A 329 9.30 -40.69 -50.82
C GLU A 329 9.10 -41.49 -52.11
N VAL A 330 8.20 -41.06 -52.99
CA VAL A 330 8.00 -41.68 -54.31
C VAL A 330 9.25 -41.50 -55.17
N LEU A 331 9.89 -40.32 -55.17
CA LEU A 331 11.11 -40.08 -55.92
C LEU A 331 12.30 -40.87 -55.35
N ALA A 332 12.39 -41.00 -54.02
CA ALA A 332 13.41 -41.82 -53.36
C ALA A 332 13.23 -43.31 -53.70
N ARG A 333 11.99 -43.82 -53.63
CA ARG A 333 11.66 -45.20 -54.00
C ARG A 333 11.88 -45.48 -55.49
N TRP A 334 11.59 -44.51 -56.35
CA TRP A 334 11.86 -44.59 -57.78
C TRP A 334 13.37 -44.62 -58.05
N HIS A 335 14.17 -43.80 -57.36
CA HIS A 335 15.63 -43.88 -57.42
C HIS A 335 16.18 -45.20 -56.88
N GLU A 336 15.55 -45.79 -55.87
CA GLU A 336 15.93 -47.11 -55.35
C GLU A 336 15.67 -48.21 -56.39
N VAL A 337 14.50 -48.21 -57.04
CA VAL A 337 14.12 -49.17 -58.08
C VAL A 337 14.98 -49.02 -59.35
N VAL A 338 15.35 -47.79 -59.73
CA VAL A 338 16.22 -47.53 -60.87
C VAL A 338 17.71 -47.75 -60.54
N GLY A 339 18.13 -47.44 -59.31
CA GLY A 339 19.50 -47.60 -58.84
C GLY A 339 19.90 -49.05 -58.54
N THR A 340 18.93 -49.93 -58.24
CA THR A 340 19.17 -51.37 -57.98
C THR A 340 19.12 -52.25 -59.23
N GLY A 341 18.84 -51.68 -60.41
CA GLY A 341 18.86 -52.43 -61.69
C GLY A 341 17.70 -53.41 -61.87
N ASP A 342 16.65 -53.33 -61.06
CA ASP A 342 15.47 -54.19 -61.18
C ASP A 342 14.65 -53.89 -62.45
N VAL A 343 14.68 -52.64 -62.96
CA VAL A 343 13.99 -52.26 -64.20
C VAL A 343 14.60 -52.92 -65.44
N THR A 344 15.93 -53.04 -65.50
CA THR A 344 16.61 -53.77 -66.57
C THR A 344 16.32 -55.26 -66.53
N ARG A 345 16.13 -55.85 -65.33
CA ARG A 345 15.77 -57.27 -65.17
C ARG A 345 14.32 -57.57 -65.57
N ALA A 346 13.40 -56.63 -65.39
CA ALA A 346 11.97 -56.80 -65.74
C ALA A 346 11.67 -56.57 -67.23
N LEU A 347 12.55 -55.87 -67.97
CA LEU A 347 12.41 -55.65 -69.41
C LEU A 347 13.08 -56.75 -70.26
N GLU A 348 13.89 -57.62 -69.65
CA GLU A 348 14.58 -58.73 -70.30
C GLU A 348 13.90 -60.10 -70.10
N SER A 349 12.71 -60.15 -69.47
CA SER A 349 11.87 -61.36 -69.30
C SER A 349 10.58 -61.28 -70.10
#